data_AF-A0A0K0SUC1-F1
#
_entry.id   AF-A0A0K0SUC1-F1
#
_cell.length_a   1.000
_cell.length_b   1.000
_cell.length_c   1.000
_cell.angle_alpha   90.00
_cell.angle_beta   90.00
_cell.angle_gamma   90.00
#
_symmetry.space_group_name_H-M   'P 1'
#
loop_
_entity.id
_entity.type
_entity.pdbx_description
1 polymer ?
#
loop_
_entity_poly.entity_id
_entity_poly.type
_entity_poly.pdbx_seq_one_letter_code
_entity_poly.pdbx_strand_id
1 'polypeptide(L)'
;MPTNLFVLPRLGESIHQQDLGIYYILNHHTGRVRSLIQLVRENVHWYLMQLQPIADGLDYRWSVLSREEDCALKSATDKQIAHYFSKPEYAEPYGAWQVMRNANFGFAKFTPMESPNEVSYAILTFDGEEMQTPIRLHKAPAEWLDEDSETDILQLEFA
;
A
#
# COMPACT_ATOMS: atom_id res chain seq x y z
N MET A 1 -2.70 -39.67 -0.60
CA MET A 1 -1.94 -38.42 -0.34
C MET A 1 -2.53 -37.36 -1.24
N PRO A 2 -3.32 -36.39 -0.75
CA PRO A 2 -3.78 -35.31 -1.61
C PRO A 2 -2.63 -34.33 -1.79
N THR A 3 -2.18 -34.21 -3.03
CA THR A 3 -1.21 -33.22 -3.49
C THR A 3 -1.88 -31.85 -3.39
N ASN A 4 -1.58 -31.07 -2.34
CA ASN A 4 -1.95 -29.65 -2.27
C ASN A 4 -1.12 -28.88 -3.30
N LEU A 5 -1.48 -29.03 -4.57
CA LEU A 5 -1.13 -28.09 -5.62
C LEU A 5 -1.94 -26.82 -5.36
N PHE A 6 -1.33 -25.88 -4.62
CA PHE A 6 -1.75 -24.48 -4.64
C PHE A 6 -1.55 -23.97 -6.08
N VAL A 7 -2.55 -24.21 -6.93
CA VAL A 7 -2.69 -23.50 -8.19
C VAL A 7 -3.13 -22.10 -7.80
N LEU A 8 -2.18 -21.17 -7.63
CA LEU A 8 -2.48 -19.75 -7.50
C LEU A 8 -3.30 -19.34 -8.73
N PRO A 9 -4.59 -18.97 -8.59
CA PRO A 9 -5.34 -18.41 -9.70
C PRO A 9 -4.64 -17.10 -10.10
N ARG A 10 -4.30 -16.97 -11.39
CA ARG A 10 -3.67 -15.77 -12.00
C ARG A 10 -4.59 -14.52 -12.01
N LEU A 11 -5.49 -14.37 -11.04
CA LEU A 11 -6.63 -13.45 -11.13
C LEU A 11 -6.64 -12.45 -9.97
N GLY A 12 -5.49 -11.85 -9.69
CA GLY A 12 -5.47 -10.51 -9.07
C GLY A 12 -5.43 -9.47 -10.17
N GLU A 13 -6.21 -8.40 -10.05
CA GLU A 13 -6.07 -7.25 -10.96
C GLU A 13 -4.72 -6.59 -10.75
N SER A 14 -3.85 -6.60 -11.77
CA SER A 14 -2.52 -5.96 -11.74
C SER A 14 -2.58 -4.54 -11.15
N ILE A 15 -1.50 -4.13 -10.46
CA ILE A 15 -1.39 -2.75 -10.00
C ILE A 15 -1.31 -1.85 -11.24
N HIS A 16 -2.30 -0.99 -11.40
CA HIS A 16 -2.58 -0.24 -12.62
C HIS A 16 -2.75 1.25 -12.31
N GLN A 17 -2.94 2.06 -13.37
CA GLN A 17 -3.10 3.51 -13.24
C GLN A 17 -4.25 3.90 -12.29
N GLN A 18 -5.30 3.10 -12.20
CA GLN A 18 -6.40 3.34 -11.26
C GLN A 18 -5.99 3.22 -9.79
N ASP A 19 -4.88 2.52 -9.49
CA ASP A 19 -4.34 2.38 -8.14
C ASP A 19 -3.41 3.56 -7.76
N LEU A 20 -3.19 4.52 -8.67
CA LEU A 20 -2.52 5.78 -8.30
C LEU A 20 -3.38 6.57 -7.31
N GLY A 21 -2.72 7.32 -6.45
CA GLY A 21 -3.37 8.26 -5.55
C GLY A 21 -2.73 8.36 -4.17
N ILE A 22 -3.42 9.10 -3.30
CA ILE A 22 -3.06 9.25 -1.90
C ILE A 22 -3.78 8.17 -1.07
N TYR A 23 -3.04 7.63 -0.13
CA TYR A 23 -3.45 6.66 0.84
C TYR A 23 -3.14 7.18 2.23
N TYR A 24 -3.90 6.75 3.22
CA TYR A 24 -3.66 7.09 4.61
C TYR A 24 -3.59 5.84 5.48
N ILE A 25 -2.77 5.94 6.52
CA ILE A 25 -2.66 4.96 7.60
C ILE A 25 -3.40 5.54 8.80
N LEU A 26 -4.36 4.79 9.35
CA LEU A 26 -5.04 5.15 10.58
C LEU A 26 -4.27 4.66 11.80
N ASN A 27 -4.29 5.44 12.88
CA ASN A 27 -3.98 4.93 14.20
C ASN A 27 -5.21 4.18 14.73
N HIS A 28 -5.10 2.86 14.89
CA HIS A 28 -6.21 2.03 15.37
C HIS A 28 -6.75 2.42 16.75
N HIS A 29 -5.96 3.08 17.60
CA HIS A 29 -6.40 3.49 18.94
C HIS A 29 -7.19 4.81 18.93
N THR A 30 -6.82 5.75 18.06
CA THR A 30 -7.38 7.10 18.07
C THR A 30 -8.31 7.38 16.89
N GLY A 31 -8.32 6.50 15.88
CA GLY A 31 -9.04 6.71 14.62
C GLY A 31 -8.46 7.84 13.75
N ARG A 32 -7.38 8.49 14.19
CA ARG A 32 -6.76 9.62 13.48
C ARG A 32 -5.83 9.15 12.38
N VAL A 33 -5.70 9.96 11.33
CA VAL A 33 -4.67 9.76 10.30
C VAL A 33 -3.29 9.90 10.94
N ARG A 34 -2.48 8.85 10.83
CA ARG A 34 -1.11 8.81 11.33
C ARG A 34 -0.10 9.24 10.24
N SER A 35 -0.36 8.84 9.01
CA SER A 35 0.58 9.05 7.90
C SER A 35 -0.17 9.09 6.58
N LEU A 36 0.31 9.94 5.67
CA LEU A 36 -0.10 9.96 4.28
C LEU A 36 0.98 9.33 3.41
N ILE A 37 0.55 8.48 2.49
CA ILE A 37 1.37 7.72 1.55
C ILE A 37 0.84 8.01 0.15
N GLN A 38 1.69 8.20 -0.82
CA GLN A 38 1.28 8.42 -2.20
C GLN A 38 1.90 7.34 -3.08
N LEU A 39 1.08 6.67 -3.90
CA LEU A 39 1.55 5.84 -4.98
C LEU A 39 1.56 6.68 -6.25
N VAL A 40 2.75 6.94 -6.78
CA VAL A 40 2.94 7.73 -8.00
C VAL A 40 3.63 6.89 -9.07
N ARG A 41 3.41 7.29 -10.32
CA ARG A 41 4.12 6.74 -11.47
C ARG A 41 4.71 7.88 -12.27
N GLU A 42 6.02 7.91 -12.38
CA GLU A 42 6.74 8.84 -13.26
C GLU A 42 7.37 8.06 -14.40
N ASN A 43 7.02 8.43 -15.64
CA ASN A 43 7.38 7.67 -16.85
C ASN A 43 6.92 6.19 -16.75
N VAL A 44 7.89 5.28 -16.67
CA VAL A 44 7.67 3.83 -16.58
C VAL A 44 7.91 3.28 -15.17
N HIS A 45 8.27 4.12 -14.21
CA HIS A 45 8.66 3.70 -12.87
C HIS A 45 7.62 4.10 -11.83
N TRP A 46 7.42 3.21 -10.85
CA TRP A 46 6.51 3.40 -9.73
C TRP A 46 7.30 3.80 -8.51
N TYR A 47 6.75 4.71 -7.70
CA TYR A 47 7.36 5.16 -6.46
C TYR A 47 6.32 5.23 -5.36
N LEU A 48 6.78 4.93 -4.15
CA LEU A 48 6.05 5.24 -2.92
C LEU A 48 6.63 6.50 -2.32
N MET A 49 5.76 7.45 -1.99
CA MET A 49 6.13 8.65 -1.25
C MET A 49 5.41 8.68 0.09
N GLN A 50 6.01 9.31 1.09
CA GLN A 50 5.39 9.60 2.37
C GLN A 50 5.43 11.10 2.61
N LEU A 51 4.33 11.66 3.08
CA LEU A 51 4.31 13.04 3.54
C LEU A 51 5.02 13.12 4.88
N GLN A 52 6.06 13.95 4.97
CA GLN A 52 6.87 14.12 6.16
C GLN A 52 7.02 15.60 6.51
N PRO A 53 7.00 15.96 7.80
CA PRO A 53 7.27 17.32 8.22
C PRO A 53 8.72 17.69 7.91
N ILE A 54 8.93 18.96 7.59
CA ILE A 54 10.26 19.57 7.47
C ILE A 54 10.69 20.02 8.88
N ALA A 55 11.99 20.26 9.08
CA ALA A 55 12.62 20.48 10.40
C ALA A 55 12.03 21.62 11.25
N ASP A 56 11.27 22.54 10.65
CA ASP A 56 10.55 23.64 11.28
C ASP A 56 9.09 23.31 11.64
N GLY A 57 8.58 22.15 11.24
CA GLY A 57 7.26 21.61 11.63
C GLY A 57 6.06 22.35 11.04
N LEU A 58 6.29 23.41 10.27
CA LEU A 58 5.25 24.21 9.62
C LEU A 58 5.01 23.76 8.18
N ASP A 59 6.03 23.20 7.54
CA ASP A 59 5.95 22.72 6.16
C ASP A 59 6.03 21.19 6.08
N TYR A 60 5.37 20.64 5.06
CA TYR A 60 5.37 19.22 4.76
C TYR A 60 5.89 19.01 3.34
N ARG A 61 6.64 17.91 3.14
CA ARG A 61 7.09 17.49 1.81
C ARG A 61 6.86 16.01 1.58
N TRP A 62 6.56 15.67 0.34
CA TRP A 62 6.58 14.30 -0.13
C TRP A 62 8.03 13.83 -0.25
N SER A 63 8.38 12.79 0.48
CA SER A 63 9.69 12.16 0.43
C SER A 63 9.55 10.73 -0.07
N VAL A 64 10.42 10.32 -1.00
CA VAL A 64 10.40 8.96 -1.54
C VAL A 64 10.77 7.97 -0.43
N LEU A 65 9.97 6.92 -0.30
CA LEU A 65 10.23 5.82 0.62
C LEU A 65 11.30 4.89 0.06
N SER A 66 12.56 5.20 0.36
CA SER A 66 13.72 4.35 0.12
C SER A 66 14.76 4.57 1.22
N ARG A 67 15.55 3.54 1.55
CA ARG A 67 16.77 3.72 2.36
C ARG A 67 18.05 3.65 1.52
N GLU A 68 17.96 3.13 0.30
CA GLU A 68 19.09 2.92 -0.61
C GLU A 68 18.86 3.65 -1.95
N GLU A 69 19.79 3.53 -2.89
CA GLU A 69 19.67 4.14 -4.23
C GLU A 69 18.51 3.56 -5.06
N ASP A 70 17.99 2.37 -4.73
CA ASP A 70 16.87 1.75 -5.45
C ASP A 70 15.52 2.28 -4.98
N CYS A 71 15.13 3.43 -5.53
CA CYS A 71 13.86 4.08 -5.19
C CYS A 71 12.65 3.48 -5.92
N ALA A 72 12.85 2.91 -7.11
CA ALA A 72 11.76 2.45 -7.97
C ALA A 72 11.20 1.10 -7.51
N LEU A 73 9.87 0.99 -7.48
CA LEU A 73 9.22 -0.27 -7.14
C LEU A 73 9.24 -1.23 -8.32
N LYS A 74 9.51 -2.51 -8.03
CA LYS A 74 9.49 -3.62 -8.97
C LYS A 74 8.43 -4.62 -8.55
N SER A 75 7.71 -5.18 -9.51
CA SER A 75 6.72 -6.22 -9.23
C SER A 75 7.39 -7.43 -8.60
N ALA A 76 6.85 -7.90 -7.47
CA ALA A 76 7.27 -9.12 -6.84
C ALA A 76 6.84 -10.33 -7.69
N THR A 77 7.67 -11.37 -7.69
CA THR A 77 7.33 -12.64 -8.34
C THR A 77 6.30 -13.43 -7.53
N ASP A 78 5.59 -14.36 -8.17
CA ASP A 78 4.65 -15.26 -7.47
C ASP A 78 5.29 -16.00 -6.29
N LYS A 79 6.57 -16.39 -6.42
CA LYS A 79 7.33 -17.04 -5.34
C LYS A 79 7.54 -16.13 -4.15
N GLN A 80 7.86 -14.86 -4.41
CA GLN A 80 8.04 -13.85 -3.36
C GLN A 80 6.70 -13.56 -2.68
N ILE A 81 5.62 -13.37 -3.46
CA ILE A 81 4.28 -13.13 -2.90
C ILE A 81 3.82 -14.31 -2.04
N ALA A 82 4.00 -15.54 -2.53
CA ALA A 82 3.67 -16.75 -1.76
C ALA A 82 4.50 -16.86 -0.47
N HIS A 83 5.75 -16.42 -0.48
CA HIS A 83 6.59 -16.39 0.71
C HIS A 83 6.11 -15.32 1.70
N TYR A 84 5.87 -14.09 1.23
CA TYR A 84 5.41 -12.96 2.05
C TYR A 84 4.10 -13.25 2.78
N PHE A 85 3.15 -13.88 2.07
CA PHE A 85 1.83 -14.21 2.61
C PHE A 85 1.68 -15.69 2.97
N SER A 86 2.77 -16.37 3.32
CA SER A 86 2.76 -17.80 3.69
C SER A 86 2.18 -18.09 5.08
N LYS A 87 2.10 -17.08 5.96
CA LYS A 87 1.65 -17.28 7.33
C LYS A 87 0.14 -17.53 7.41
N PRO A 88 -0.33 -18.40 8.32
CA PRO A 88 -1.76 -18.73 8.46
C PRO A 88 -2.66 -17.51 8.70
N GLU A 89 -2.16 -16.47 9.39
CA GLU A 89 -2.93 -15.24 9.61
C GLU A 89 -3.29 -14.47 8.33
N TYR A 90 -2.66 -14.78 7.19
CA TYR A 90 -2.94 -14.16 5.89
C TYR A 90 -3.76 -15.05 4.95
N ALA A 91 -4.12 -16.27 5.40
CA ALA A 91 -4.82 -17.26 4.57
C ALA A 91 -6.28 -16.88 4.29
N GLU A 92 -6.87 -16.00 5.09
CA GLU A 92 -8.24 -15.53 4.97
C GLU A 92 -8.27 -14.00 4.88
N PRO A 93 -9.08 -13.39 4.00
CA PRO A 93 -10.03 -14.01 3.06
C PRO A 93 -9.37 -14.59 1.80
N TYR A 94 -10.07 -15.47 1.07
CA TYR A 94 -9.61 -16.00 -0.22
C TYR A 94 -9.55 -14.90 -1.30
N GLY A 95 -8.37 -14.73 -1.90
CA GLY A 95 -8.15 -13.72 -2.94
C GLY A 95 -6.73 -13.74 -3.48
N ALA A 96 -6.41 -12.73 -4.28
CA ALA A 96 -5.13 -12.61 -4.95
C ALA A 96 -4.36 -11.39 -4.43
N TRP A 97 -3.12 -11.65 -4.00
CA TRP A 97 -2.17 -10.62 -3.63
C TRP A 97 -1.32 -10.21 -4.82
N GLN A 98 -1.02 -8.91 -4.85
CA GLN A 98 -0.02 -8.34 -5.73
C GLN A 98 0.83 -7.36 -4.97
N VAL A 99 2.12 -7.35 -5.30
CA VAL A 99 3.10 -6.52 -4.60
C VAL A 99 4.02 -5.88 -5.61
N MET A 100 4.27 -4.58 -5.42
CA MET A 100 5.46 -3.91 -5.96
C MET A 100 6.33 -3.49 -4.79
N ARG A 101 7.64 -3.71 -4.85
CA ARG A 101 8.57 -3.33 -3.78
C ARG A 101 9.89 -2.80 -4.31
N ASN A 102 10.54 -1.97 -3.50
CA ASN A 102 11.98 -1.76 -3.57
C ASN A 102 12.67 -2.61 -2.48
N ALA A 103 13.89 -2.25 -2.07
CA ALA A 103 14.64 -2.99 -1.05
C ALA A 103 13.95 -3.00 0.33
N ASN A 104 13.25 -1.93 0.72
CA ASN A 104 12.79 -1.74 2.09
C ASN A 104 11.27 -1.56 2.23
N PHE A 105 10.59 -1.15 1.16
CA PHE A 105 9.18 -0.79 1.16
C PHE A 105 8.46 -1.45 0.00
N GLY A 106 7.18 -1.77 0.21
CA GLY A 106 6.31 -2.27 -0.83
C GLY A 106 4.89 -1.75 -0.73
N PHE A 107 4.22 -1.75 -1.86
CA PHE A 107 2.80 -1.51 -1.99
C PHE A 107 2.13 -2.83 -2.34
N ALA A 108 1.15 -3.22 -1.54
CA ALA A 108 0.38 -4.44 -1.74
C ALA A 108 -1.08 -4.10 -2.07
N LYS A 109 -1.61 -4.82 -3.05
CA LYS A 109 -3.03 -4.82 -3.43
C LYS A 109 -3.57 -6.21 -3.23
N PHE A 110 -4.72 -6.30 -2.58
CA PHE A 110 -5.45 -7.55 -2.39
C PHE A 110 -6.82 -7.45 -3.07
N THR A 111 -7.09 -8.39 -3.97
CA THR A 111 -8.38 -8.52 -4.66
C THR A 111 -9.09 -9.78 -4.15
N PRO A 112 -10.18 -9.65 -3.39
CA PRO A 112 -11.00 -10.78 -2.95
C PRO A 112 -11.61 -11.53 -4.15
N MET A 113 -11.70 -12.88 -4.10
CA MET A 113 -12.28 -13.67 -5.19
C MET A 113 -13.75 -14.07 -4.98
N GLU A 114 -14.18 -14.25 -3.72
CA GLU A 114 -15.49 -14.86 -3.41
C GLU A 114 -16.51 -13.89 -2.79
N SER A 115 -16.16 -12.60 -2.69
CA SER A 115 -17.02 -11.60 -2.04
C SER A 115 -17.08 -10.31 -2.86
N PRO A 116 -18.19 -9.56 -2.85
CA PRO A 116 -18.24 -8.17 -3.33
C PRO A 116 -17.37 -7.20 -2.50
N ASN A 117 -16.51 -7.72 -1.62
CA ASN A 117 -15.59 -6.94 -0.80
C ASN A 117 -14.69 -6.08 -1.69
N GLU A 118 -14.51 -4.83 -1.25
CA GLU A 118 -13.64 -3.88 -1.93
C GLU A 118 -12.17 -4.32 -1.89
N VAL A 119 -11.45 -3.95 -2.96
CA VAL A 119 -9.99 -4.09 -3.05
C VAL A 119 -9.35 -3.45 -1.82
N SER A 120 -8.44 -4.19 -1.19
CA SER A 120 -7.72 -3.72 -0.01
C SER A 120 -6.26 -3.42 -0.34
N TYR A 121 -5.69 -2.43 0.34
CA TYR A 121 -4.32 -1.99 0.11
C TYR A 121 -3.52 -2.06 1.41
N ALA A 122 -2.21 -2.28 1.29
CA ALA A 122 -1.30 -2.26 2.42
C ALA A 122 0.06 -1.71 2.01
N ILE A 123 0.75 -1.09 2.97
CA ILE A 123 2.18 -0.82 2.87
C ILE A 123 2.92 -1.96 3.56
N LEU A 124 3.93 -2.47 2.87
CA LEU A 124 4.83 -3.51 3.34
C LEU A 124 6.17 -2.88 3.71
N THR A 125 6.79 -3.40 4.75
CA THR A 125 8.18 -3.08 5.10
C THR A 125 8.99 -4.36 5.16
N PHE A 126 10.25 -4.28 4.76
CA PHE A 126 11.11 -5.44 4.61
C PHE A 126 12.41 -5.26 5.38
N ASP A 127 12.85 -6.35 6.00
CA ASP A 127 14.20 -6.53 6.52
C ASP A 127 14.90 -7.60 5.67
N GLY A 128 15.61 -7.14 4.63
CA GLY A 128 16.07 -8.01 3.54
C GLY A 128 14.91 -8.60 2.73
N GLU A 129 14.79 -9.93 2.72
CA GLU A 129 13.69 -10.64 2.07
C GLU A 129 12.51 -10.91 3.02
N GLU A 130 12.68 -10.69 4.32
CA GLU A 130 11.64 -10.96 5.31
C GLU A 130 10.65 -9.79 5.37
N MET A 131 9.37 -10.11 5.13
CA MET A 131 8.28 -9.15 5.23
C MET A 131 7.86 -8.97 6.70
N GLN A 132 7.85 -7.73 7.16
CA GLN A 132 7.27 -7.35 8.45
C GLN A 132 5.74 -7.33 8.38
N THR A 133 5.07 -7.16 9.51
CA THR A 133 3.60 -7.07 9.55
C THR A 133 3.08 -5.98 8.60
N PRO A 134 2.21 -6.32 7.63
CA PRO A 134 1.62 -5.35 6.71
C PRO A 134 0.80 -4.30 7.47
N ILE A 135 0.88 -3.05 7.03
CA ILE A 135 0.08 -1.97 7.58
C ILE A 135 -1.01 -1.62 6.58
N ARG A 136 -2.28 -1.67 7.01
CA ARG A 136 -3.43 -1.37 6.16
C ARG A 136 -3.38 0.08 5.67
N LEU A 137 -3.63 0.24 4.37
CA LEU A 137 -3.83 1.52 3.71
C LEU A 137 -5.30 1.70 3.39
N HIS A 138 -5.75 2.94 3.50
CA HIS A 138 -7.06 3.39 3.07
C HIS A 138 -6.85 4.39 1.94
N LYS A 139 -7.51 4.17 0.80
CA LYS A 139 -7.40 5.09 -0.32
C LYS A 139 -8.18 6.37 0.01
N ALA A 140 -7.55 7.52 -0.15
CA ALA A 140 -8.26 8.79 -0.04
C ALA A 140 -9.30 8.90 -1.16
N PRO A 141 -10.52 9.37 -0.88
CA PRO A 141 -11.51 9.59 -1.91
C PRO A 141 -11.05 10.73 -2.84
N ALA A 142 -11.50 10.71 -4.09
CA ALA A 142 -11.09 11.70 -5.10
C ALA A 142 -11.43 13.13 -4.68
N GLU A 143 -12.52 13.31 -3.94
CA GLU A 143 -12.98 14.59 -3.38
C GLU A 143 -12.00 15.23 -2.38
N TRP A 144 -11.06 14.49 -1.80
CA TRP A 144 -9.98 15.06 -0.97
C TRP A 144 -8.84 15.66 -1.81
N LEU A 145 -8.85 15.44 -3.12
CA LEU A 145 -7.82 15.87 -4.06
C LEU A 145 -8.28 17.04 -4.94
N ASP A 146 -9.56 17.44 -4.83
CA ASP A 146 -10.08 18.60 -5.56
C ASP A 146 -9.66 19.89 -4.84
N GLU A 147 -8.90 20.74 -5.55
CA GLU A 147 -8.39 22.04 -5.07
C GLU A 147 -9.50 23.04 -4.69
N ASP A 148 -10.75 22.78 -5.08
CA ASP A 148 -11.95 23.57 -4.74
C ASP A 148 -12.77 22.99 -3.57
N SER A 149 -12.32 21.88 -2.96
CA SER A 149 -12.92 21.45 -1.70
C SER A 149 -12.45 22.40 -0.60
N GLU A 150 -13.34 23.27 -0.10
CA GLU A 150 -13.15 24.05 1.16
C GLU A 150 -12.94 23.14 2.39
N THR A 151 -12.75 21.84 2.18
CA THR A 151 -12.36 20.89 3.21
C THR A 151 -10.85 20.90 3.27
N ASP A 152 -10.31 21.90 3.97
CA ASP A 152 -8.94 21.86 4.48
C ASP A 152 -8.66 20.44 4.95
N ILE A 153 -7.67 19.77 4.35
CA ILE A 153 -7.22 18.42 4.75
C ILE A 153 -6.76 18.42 6.24
N LEU A 154 -6.59 19.62 6.81
CA LEU A 154 -6.31 19.91 8.22
C LEU A 154 -7.56 19.98 9.14
N GLN A 155 -8.79 19.96 8.61
CA GLN A 155 -10.05 20.00 9.38
C GLN A 155 -10.62 18.60 9.72
N LEU A 156 -9.80 17.55 9.70
CA LEU A 156 -10.17 16.25 10.29
C LEU A 156 -10.01 16.23 11.84
N GLU A 157 -9.98 17.39 12.47
CA GLU A 157 -10.41 17.54 13.87
C GLU A 157 -11.83 18.14 13.88
N PHE A 158 -12.66 17.65 14.81
CA PHE A 158 -14.00 18.12 15.18
C PHE A 158 -15.21 17.49 14.47
N ALA A 159 -15.63 16.32 14.97
CA ALA A 159 -16.94 16.13 15.61
C ALA A 159 -16.92 14.86 16.47
#